data_AF-A0A7K0CW66-F1
#
_entry.id   AF-A0A7K0CW66-F1
#
_cell.length_a   1.000
_cell.length_b   1.000
_cell.length_c   1.000
_cell.angle_alpha   90.00
_cell.angle_beta   90.00
_cell.angle_gamma   90.00
#
_symmetry.space_group_name_H-M   'P 1'
#
loop_
_entity.id
_entity.type
_entity.pdbx_description
1 polymer ?
#
loop_
_entity_poly.entity_id
_entity_poly.type
_entity_poly.pdbx_seq_one_letter_code
_entity_poly.pdbx_strand_id
1 'polypeptide(L)'
;MDTWTPLSVTLIACATAGFVIAALLPLLPVWRLANPAHRTPCLRGAEIRRPNRSCSTPEHPLTIPEAHLAMQLHREHSCARKRSAFETLIAAGHIRPDSSRHIDRS
;
A
#
# COMPACT_ATOMS: atom_id res chain seq x y z
N MET A 1 60.17 -7.29 -10.71
CA MET A 1 58.79 -7.61 -11.14
C MET A 1 57.91 -7.48 -9.93
N ASP A 2 57.37 -6.28 -9.77
CA ASP A 2 56.80 -5.71 -8.56
C ASP A 2 55.38 -6.24 -8.31
N THR A 3 55.28 -7.27 -7.47
CA THR A 3 54.02 -7.91 -7.05
C THR A 3 53.14 -7.03 -6.15
N TRP A 4 53.53 -5.77 -5.91
CA TRP A 4 52.78 -4.79 -5.12
C TRP A 4 51.63 -4.13 -5.90
N THR A 5 51.67 -4.15 -7.23
CA THR A 5 50.64 -3.55 -8.09
C THR A 5 49.25 -4.22 -8.04
N PRO A 6 49.09 -5.57 -8.02
CA PRO A 6 47.76 -6.19 -8.01
C PRO A 6 47.01 -6.02 -6.68
N LEU A 7 47.73 -5.94 -5.56
CA LEU A 7 47.11 -5.74 -4.24
C LEU A 7 46.49 -4.34 -4.11
N SER A 8 47.18 -3.31 -4.63
CA SER A 8 46.67 -1.95 -4.64
C SER A 8 45.43 -1.79 -5.51
N VAL A 9 45.39 -2.43 -6.69
CA VAL A 9 44.21 -2.39 -7.58
C VAL A 9 43.00 -3.04 -6.92
N THR A 10 43.21 -4.14 -6.19
CA THR A 10 42.14 -4.86 -5.51
C THR A 10 41.53 -4.03 -4.37
N LEU A 11 42.36 -3.37 -3.57
CA LEU A 11 41.89 -2.51 -2.47
C LEU A 11 41.12 -1.28 -2.98
N ILE A 12 41.57 -0.67 -4.08
CA ILE A 12 40.89 0.48 -4.70
C ILE A 12 39.53 0.03 -5.30
N ALA A 13 39.49 -1.13 -5.97
CA ALA A 13 38.26 -1.69 -6.51
C ALA A 13 37.22 -1.99 -5.41
N CYS A 14 37.63 -2.59 -4.30
CA CYS A 14 36.73 -2.87 -3.17
C CYS A 14 36.22 -1.59 -2.48
N ALA A 15 37.07 -0.57 -2.35
CA ALA A 15 36.68 0.71 -1.75
C ALA A 15 35.64 1.45 -2.59
N THR A 16 35.81 1.47 -3.92
CA THR A 16 34.84 2.09 -4.83
C THR A 16 33.50 1.36 -4.84
N ALA A 17 33.49 0.03 -4.81
CA ALA A 17 32.26 -0.76 -4.73
C ALA A 17 31.48 -0.50 -3.44
N GLY A 18 32.16 -0.42 -2.29
CA GLY A 18 31.53 -0.08 -1.00
C GLY A 18 30.95 1.33 -0.97
N PHE A 19 31.67 2.31 -1.55
CA PHE A 19 31.22 3.70 -1.60
C PHE A 19 30.00 3.89 -2.51
N VAL A 20 29.94 3.20 -3.65
CA VAL A 20 28.79 3.23 -4.57
C VAL A 20 27.54 2.64 -3.90
N ILE A 21 27.67 1.53 -3.16
CA ILE A 21 26.55 0.92 -2.42
C ILE A 21 26.07 1.86 -1.30
N ALA A 22 26.99 2.45 -0.52
CA ALA A 22 26.66 3.39 0.55
C ALA A 22 26.03 4.70 0.00
N ALA A 23 26.45 5.18 -1.17
CA ALA A 23 25.91 6.37 -1.81
C ALA A 23 24.57 6.13 -2.51
N LEU A 24 24.29 4.90 -2.97
CA LEU A 24 23.00 4.52 -3.55
C LEU A 24 21.94 4.18 -2.48
N LEU A 25 22.36 3.79 -1.27
CA LEU A 25 21.46 3.50 -0.13
C LEU A 25 20.51 4.66 0.24
N PRO A 26 20.94 5.95 0.31
CA PRO A 26 20.05 7.08 0.59
C PRO A 26 19.16 7.50 -0.60
N LEU A 27 19.47 7.04 -1.82
CA LEU A 27 18.64 7.24 -3.02
C LEU A 27 17.56 6.16 -3.16
N LEU A 28 17.61 5.09 -2.35
CA LEU A 28 16.47 4.18 -2.23
C LEU A 28 15.31 4.95 -1.61
N PRO A 29 14.11 4.90 -2.22
CA PRO A 29 12.98 5.72 -1.83
C PRO A 29 12.64 5.47 -0.36
N VAL A 30 12.86 6.50 0.46
CA VAL A 30 12.56 6.56 1.91
C VAL A 30 11.11 6.21 2.24
N TRP A 31 10.25 6.13 1.21
CA TRP A 31 8.87 5.63 1.25
C TRP A 31 8.72 4.16 1.67
N ARG A 32 9.79 3.34 1.71
CA ARG A 32 9.69 1.96 2.25
C ARG A 32 9.67 1.86 3.77
N LEU A 33 10.03 2.91 4.52
CA LEU A 33 9.89 2.93 5.98
C LEU A 33 8.76 3.82 6.49
N ALA A 34 8.10 4.58 5.63
CA ALA A 34 6.86 5.28 5.95
C ALA A 34 5.65 4.45 5.55
N ASN A 35 5.57 3.21 6.05
CA ASN A 35 4.26 2.63 6.29
C ASN A 35 3.96 2.91 7.77
N PRO A 36 3.26 4.00 8.12
CA PRO A 36 2.70 4.14 9.44
C PRO A 36 1.68 3.01 9.57
N ALA A 37 2.17 1.85 10.04
CA ALA A 37 1.33 0.77 10.47
C ALA A 37 0.37 1.39 11.49
N HIS A 38 -0.89 1.51 11.07
CA HIS A 38 -1.98 1.94 11.91
C HIS A 38 -1.86 1.23 13.26
N ARG A 39 -1.46 1.99 14.29
CA ARG A 39 -1.72 1.58 15.66
C ARG A 39 -3.23 1.61 15.83
N THR A 40 -3.82 0.43 16.06
CA THR A 40 -4.89 0.08 17.03
C THR A 40 -5.83 -1.00 16.49
N PRO A 41 -6.56 -1.72 17.36
CA PRO A 41 -6.15 -2.41 18.58
C PRO A 41 -6.33 -3.92 18.42
N CYS A 42 -5.89 -4.71 19.41
CA CYS A 42 -6.13 -6.15 19.47
C CYS A 42 -7.64 -6.45 19.43
N LEU A 43 -8.18 -6.74 18.23
CA LEU A 43 -9.45 -7.43 18.03
C LEU A 43 -9.26 -8.87 18.51
N ARG A 44 -9.39 -9.06 19.82
CA ARG A 44 -9.43 -10.36 20.47
C ARG A 44 -10.73 -11.04 20.01
N GLY A 45 -10.63 -11.93 19.02
CA GLY A 45 -11.69 -12.87 18.68
C GLY A 45 -12.70 -12.43 17.61
N ALA A 46 -12.35 -11.49 16.71
CA ALA A 46 -13.10 -11.38 15.46
C ALA A 46 -12.73 -12.59 14.59
N GLU A 47 -13.60 -13.61 14.62
CA GLU A 47 -13.59 -14.77 13.74
C GLU A 47 -13.12 -14.33 12.35
N ILE A 48 -11.98 -14.85 11.86
CA ILE A 48 -11.43 -14.52 10.54
C ILE A 48 -12.36 -15.15 9.51
N ARG A 49 -13.55 -14.55 9.32
CA ARG A 49 -14.44 -14.83 8.24
C ARG A 49 -13.70 -14.40 6.98
N ARG A 50 -13.31 -15.36 6.16
CA ARG A 50 -12.60 -15.08 4.90
C ARG A 50 -13.33 -13.94 4.18
N PRO A 51 -12.62 -12.88 3.78
CA PRO A 51 -13.27 -11.70 3.29
C PRO A 51 -13.97 -12.03 1.99
N ASN A 52 -15.24 -11.65 1.91
CA ASN A 52 -16.09 -12.05 0.82
C ASN A 52 -15.68 -11.32 -0.47
N ARG A 53 -15.01 -12.04 -1.37
CA ARG A 53 -14.62 -11.56 -2.72
C ARG A 53 -15.80 -11.54 -3.70
N SER A 54 -17.01 -11.94 -3.29
CA SER A 54 -18.17 -11.89 -4.16
C SER A 54 -18.50 -10.45 -4.54
N CYS A 55 -18.93 -10.26 -5.78
CA CYS A 55 -19.40 -8.95 -6.26
C CYS A 55 -20.87 -8.68 -5.89
N SER A 56 -21.52 -9.60 -5.18
CA SER A 56 -22.92 -9.50 -4.79
C SER A 56 -23.18 -8.37 -3.80
N THR A 57 -24.30 -7.68 -3.99
CA THR A 57 -24.78 -6.65 -3.06
C THR A 57 -24.92 -7.26 -1.67
N PRO A 58 -24.30 -6.67 -0.64
CA PRO A 58 -24.51 -7.12 0.73
C PRO A 58 -25.96 -6.81 1.14
N GLU A 59 -26.58 -7.75 1.85
CA GLU A 59 -27.96 -7.57 2.36
C GLU A 59 -28.02 -6.54 3.49
N HIS A 60 -26.90 -6.32 4.17
CA HIS A 60 -26.77 -5.36 5.26
C HIS A 60 -25.71 -4.31 4.93
N PRO A 61 -25.84 -3.08 5.45
CA PRO A 61 -24.77 -2.09 5.37
C PRO A 61 -23.48 -2.67 5.95
N LEU A 62 -22.39 -2.55 5.21
CA LEU A 62 -21.07 -2.98 5.67
C LEU A 62 -20.67 -2.16 6.89
N THR A 63 -19.93 -2.76 7.82
CA THR A 63 -19.24 -1.99 8.86
C THR A 63 -18.11 -1.18 8.23
N ILE A 64 -17.65 -0.12 8.89
CA ILE A 64 -16.52 0.70 8.39
C ILE A 64 -15.26 -0.11 8.04
N PRO A 65 -14.76 -1.04 8.88
CA PRO A 65 -13.61 -1.86 8.52
C PRO A 65 -13.87 -2.77 7.32
N GLU A 66 -15.09 -3.34 7.21
CA GLU A 66 -15.47 -4.16 6.06
C GLU A 66 -15.61 -3.33 4.78
N ALA A 67 -16.08 -2.09 4.88
CA ALA A 67 -16.18 -1.17 3.76
C ALA A 67 -14.80 -0.79 3.23
N HIS A 68 -13.83 -0.52 4.10
CA HIS A 68 -12.44 -0.34 3.70
C HIS A 68 -11.87 -1.58 3.02
N LEU A 69 -12.13 -2.77 3.56
CA LEU A 69 -11.65 -4.02 2.98
C LEU A 69 -12.28 -4.31 1.62
N ALA A 70 -13.58 -4.05 1.46
CA ALA A 70 -14.28 -4.18 0.18
C ALA A 70 -13.71 -3.20 -0.86
N MET A 71 -13.41 -1.97 -0.48
CA MET A 71 -12.74 -0.99 -1.35
C MET A 71 -11.35 -1.45 -1.80
N GLN A 72 -10.59 -2.11 -0.92
CA GLN A 72 -9.27 -2.68 -1.24
C GLN A 72 -9.37 -3.89 -2.16
N LEU A 73 -10.27 -4.83 -1.87
CA LEU A 73 -10.45 -6.07 -2.64
C LEU A 73 -11.06 -5.82 -4.03
N HIS A 74 -11.92 -4.82 -4.14
CA HIS A 74 -12.59 -4.46 -5.40
C HIS A 74 -11.98 -3.20 -6.03
N ARG A 75 -10.67 -2.97 -5.87
CA ARG A 75 -10.00 -1.77 -6.39
C ARG A 75 -10.20 -1.61 -7.90
N GLU A 76 -10.07 -2.70 -8.65
CA GLU A 76 -10.10 -2.71 -10.12
C GLU A 76 -11.51 -2.73 -10.71
N HIS A 77 -12.50 -3.27 -9.98
CA HIS A 77 -13.86 -3.46 -10.49
C HIS A 77 -14.83 -2.44 -9.86
N SER A 78 -15.87 -2.04 -10.58
CA SER A 78 -16.95 -1.16 -10.06
C SER A 78 -18.21 -1.96 -9.71
N CYS A 79 -18.07 -2.99 -8.86
CA CYS A 79 -19.18 -3.87 -8.49
C CYS A 79 -20.15 -3.22 -7.48
N ALA A 80 -21.35 -3.80 -7.34
CA ALA A 80 -22.37 -3.32 -6.42
C ALA A 80 -21.88 -3.26 -4.97
N ARG A 81 -21.10 -4.26 -4.54
CA ARG A 81 -20.49 -4.27 -3.20
C ARG A 81 -19.52 -3.12 -2.96
N LYS A 82 -18.75 -2.70 -3.98
CA LYS A 82 -17.88 -1.53 -3.87
C LYS A 82 -18.70 -0.26 -3.71
N ARG A 83 -19.79 -0.14 -4.47
CA ARG A 83 -20.69 1.02 -4.37
C ARG A 83 -21.31 1.11 -2.96
N SER A 84 -21.82 0.00 -2.43
CA SER A 84 -22.36 -0.01 -1.06
C SER A 84 -21.28 0.32 -0.02
N ALA A 85 -20.04 -0.20 -0.18
CA ALA A 85 -18.93 0.14 0.70
C ALA A 85 -18.59 1.64 0.65
N PHE A 86 -18.58 2.22 -0.55
CA PHE A 86 -18.33 3.63 -0.75
C PHE A 86 -19.42 4.50 -0.11
N GLU A 87 -20.69 4.14 -0.28
CA GLU A 87 -21.83 4.80 0.36
C GLU A 87 -21.74 4.73 1.90
N THR A 88 -21.38 3.58 2.48
CA THR A 88 -21.14 3.47 3.93
C THR A 88 -20.05 4.44 4.39
N LEU A 89 -18.94 4.54 3.65
CA LEU A 89 -17.82 5.41 4.02
C LEU A 89 -18.15 6.89 3.86
N ILE A 90 -19.01 7.25 2.90
CA ILE A 90 -19.55 8.62 2.76
C ILE A 90 -20.48 8.93 3.93
N ALA A 91 -21.43 8.03 4.23
CA ALA A 91 -22.38 8.21 5.31
C ALA A 91 -21.69 8.35 6.67
N ALA A 92 -20.59 7.64 6.88
CA ALA A 92 -19.75 7.75 8.06
C ALA A 92 -18.75 8.92 8.03
N GLY A 93 -18.68 9.69 6.94
CA GLY A 93 -17.81 10.87 6.82
C GLY A 93 -16.33 10.58 6.61
N HIS A 94 -15.94 9.32 6.33
CA HIS A 94 -14.55 8.93 6.09
C HIS A 94 -14.06 9.27 4.68
N ILE A 95 -14.97 9.35 3.71
CA ILE A 95 -14.65 9.69 2.33
C ILE A 95 -15.59 10.79 1.87
N ARG A 96 -15.02 11.85 1.30
CA ARG A 96 -15.79 12.87 0.58
C ARG A 96 -15.71 12.54 -0.92
N PRO A 97 -16.85 12.32 -1.60
CA PRO A 97 -16.83 12.10 -3.03
C PRO A 97 -16.25 13.35 -3.71
N ASP A 98 -15.26 13.13 -4.56
CA ASP A 98 -14.68 14.20 -5.37
C ASP A 98 -15.66 14.53 -6.51
N SER A 99 -16.52 15.51 -6.27
CA SER A 99 -17.51 15.99 -7.24
C SER A 99 -16.88 16.66 -8.47
N SER A 100 -15.59 17.01 -8.42
CA SER A 100 -14.89 17.63 -9.56
C SER A 100 -14.62 16.66 -10.71
N ARG A 101 -14.68 15.34 -10.46
CA ARG A 101 -14.36 14.30 -11.45
C ARG A 101 -15.55 13.84 -12.31
N HIS A 102 -16.73 14.42 -12.11
CA HIS A 102 -17.98 14.04 -12.79
C HIS A 102 -18.37 14.99 -13.95
N ILE A 103 -17.41 15.71 -14.53
CA ILE A 103 -17.70 16.69 -15.61
C ILE A 103 -16.67 16.53 -16.73
N ASP A 104 -16.73 15.44 -17.50
CA ASP A 104 -16.38 15.44 -18.94
C ASP A 104 -16.70 14.08 -19.60
N ARG A 105 -17.98 13.73 -19.72
CA ARG A 105 -18.42 12.64 -20.60
C ARG A 105 -19.88 12.83 -20.98
N SER A 106 -20.10 13.83 -21.83
CA SER A 106 -21.32 14.03 -22.61
C SER A 106 -20.97 13.99 -24.08
#